data_AF-A0A0G0JFH7-F1
#
_entry.id   AF-A0A0G0JFH7-F1
#
_cell.length_a   1.000
_cell.length_b   1.000
_cell.length_c   1.000
_cell.angle_alpha   90.00
_cell.angle_beta   90.00
_cell.angle_gamma   90.00
#
_symmetry.space_group_name_H-M   'P 1'
#
loop_
_entity.id
_entity.type
_entity.pdbx_description
1 polymer ?
#
loop_
_entity_poly.entity_id
_entity_poly.type
_entity_poly.pdbx_seq_one_letter_code
_entity_poly.pdbx_strand_id
1 'polypeptide(L)'
;MIISLCSVLVNVLNLLLANVMRKMLLHQLKRELEYYKKLKKSLEEDLHKQKISIKNSRYLRLLSKLYSIDQRIDGLKQTIKQIKRQNQFTKRFIITLRSKVKLVSLDFKVVLWVDARNVTNLLGRQVGEIIELYNAAFKIEAIY
;
A
#
# COMPACT_ATOMS: atom_id res chain seq x y z
N MET A 1 14.82 16.00 -27.72
CA MET A 1 15.25 15.39 -26.44
C MET A 1 14.58 15.97 -25.18
N ILE A 2 13.64 16.93 -25.26
CA ILE A 2 13.04 17.59 -24.08
C ILE A 2 11.74 16.89 -23.60
N ILE A 3 11.03 16.20 -24.51
CA ILE A 3 9.73 15.55 -24.23
C ILE A 3 9.88 14.34 -23.27
N SER A 4 11.03 13.67 -23.27
CA SER A 4 11.29 12.50 -22.43
C SER A 4 11.53 12.83 -20.95
N LEU A 5 12.03 14.02 -20.63
CA LEU A 5 12.28 14.44 -19.24
C LEU A 5 10.99 14.91 -18.55
N CYS A 6 10.12 15.62 -19.28
CA CYS A 6 8.81 16.02 -18.77
C CYS A 6 7.91 14.82 -18.44
N SER A 7 7.88 13.79 -19.29
CA SER A 7 7.06 12.60 -19.04
C SER A 7 7.54 11.80 -17.82
N VAL A 8 8.85 11.66 -17.63
CA VAL A 8 9.42 11.01 -16.43
C VAL A 8 9.09 11.82 -15.17
N LEU A 9 9.24 13.14 -15.19
CA LEU A 9 8.91 14.02 -14.06
C LEU A 9 7.42 13.95 -13.69
N VAL A 10 6.53 13.97 -14.68
CA VAL A 10 5.08 13.83 -14.46
C VAL A 10 4.74 12.48 -13.86
N ASN A 11 5.35 11.39 -14.33
CA ASN A 11 5.13 10.06 -13.77
C ASN A 11 5.63 9.95 -12.32
N VAL A 12 6.80 10.51 -12.01
CA VAL A 12 7.33 10.54 -10.64
C VAL A 12 6.44 11.36 -9.72
N LEU A 13 5.97 12.53 -10.18
CA LEU A 13 5.05 13.39 -9.42
C LEU A 13 3.72 12.68 -9.14
N ASN A 14 3.14 12.04 -10.14
CA ASN A 14 1.91 11.25 -9.99
C ASN A 14 2.10 10.10 -9.00
N LEU A 15 3.24 9.42 -9.02
CA LEU A 15 3.57 8.35 -8.07
C LEU A 15 3.73 8.87 -6.63
N LEU A 16 4.33 10.05 -6.48
CA LEU A 16 4.48 10.72 -5.18
C LEU A 16 3.11 11.13 -4.62
N LEU A 17 2.28 11.78 -5.43
CA LEU A 17 0.91 12.17 -5.05
C LEU A 17 0.07 10.95 -4.67
N ALA A 18 0.11 9.90 -5.48
CA ALA A 18 -0.59 8.64 -5.19
C ALA A 18 -0.11 8.02 -3.87
N ASN A 19 1.18 8.09 -3.56
CA ASN A 19 1.73 7.60 -2.29
C ASN A 19 1.28 8.45 -1.08
N VAL A 20 1.23 9.78 -1.22
CA VAL A 20 0.75 10.68 -0.17
C VAL A 20 -0.73 10.43 0.11
N MET A 21 -1.56 10.38 -0.93
CA MET A 21 -2.99 10.09 -0.81
C MET A 21 -3.23 8.72 -0.17
N ARG A 22 -2.50 7.68 -0.59
CA ARG A 22 -2.62 6.33 0.01
C ARG A 22 -2.24 6.30 1.48
N LYS A 23 -1.21 7.03 1.90
CA LYS A 23 -0.82 7.13 3.32
C LYS A 23 -1.92 7.81 4.14
N MET A 24 -2.49 8.90 3.60
CA MET A 24 -3.57 9.63 4.25
C MET A 24 -4.82 8.75 4.41
N LEU A 25 -5.19 8.02 3.34
CA LEU A 25 -6.32 7.09 3.35
C LEU A 25 -6.10 5.93 4.33
N LEU A 26 -4.90 5.33 4.36
CA LEU A 26 -4.56 4.31 5.35
C LEU A 26 -4.66 4.83 6.78
N HIS A 27 -4.29 6.09 7.01
CA HIS A 27 -4.39 6.72 8.33
C HIS A 27 -5.85 6.93 8.73
N GLN A 28 -6.68 7.42 7.81
CA GLN A 28 -8.12 7.56 8.04
C GLN A 28 -8.81 6.22 8.34
N LEU A 29 -8.54 5.18 7.54
CA LEU A 29 -9.09 3.84 7.76
C LEU A 29 -8.68 3.25 9.11
N LYS A 30 -7.45 3.51 9.57
CA LYS A 30 -7.00 3.07 10.90
C LYS A 30 -7.73 3.79 12.03
N ARG A 31 -7.92 5.11 11.90
CA ARG A 31 -8.71 5.90 12.88
C ARG A 31 -10.15 5.39 12.94
N GLU A 32 -10.76 5.15 11.80
CA GLU A 32 -12.11 4.60 11.71
C GLU A 32 -12.20 3.21 12.36
N LEU A 33 -11.21 2.34 12.10
CA LEU A 33 -11.12 1.03 12.74
C LEU A 33 -11.01 1.14 14.27
N GLU A 34 -10.20 2.06 14.79
CA GLU A 34 -10.08 2.30 16.23
C GLU A 34 -11.37 2.81 16.84
N TYR A 35 -12.07 3.72 16.15
CA TYR A 35 -13.37 4.20 16.56
C TYR A 35 -14.38 3.05 16.69
N TYR A 36 -14.51 2.21 15.66
CA TYR A 36 -15.44 1.08 15.71
C TYR A 36 -15.07 0.04 16.78
N LYS A 37 -13.78 -0.18 17.05
CA LYS A 37 -13.34 -1.05 18.16
C LYS A 37 -13.76 -0.51 19.52
N LYS A 38 -13.62 0.80 19.76
CA LYS A 38 -14.08 1.45 20.99
C LYS A 38 -15.60 1.38 21.12
N LEU A 39 -16.31 1.66 20.03
CA LEU A 39 -17.77 1.58 19.98
C LEU A 39 -18.26 0.15 20.27
N LYS A 40 -17.63 -0.87 19.67
CA LYS A 40 -17.92 -2.27 19.95
C LYS A 40 -17.81 -2.57 21.44
N LYS A 41 -16.68 -2.21 22.06
CA LYS A 41 -16.45 -2.46 23.49
C LYS A 41 -17.53 -1.82 24.38
N SER A 42 -17.90 -0.57 24.09
CA SER A 42 -18.99 0.12 24.81
C SER A 42 -20.33 -0.59 24.64
N LEU A 43 -20.64 -1.11 23.44
CA LEU A 43 -21.89 -1.83 23.21
C LEU A 43 -21.90 -3.23 23.84
N GLU A 44 -20.74 -3.89 23.94
CA GLU A 44 -20.59 -5.14 24.69
C GLU A 44 -20.86 -4.93 26.17
N GLU A 45 -20.29 -3.86 26.76
CA GLU A 45 -20.57 -3.47 28.15
C GLU A 45 -22.07 -3.19 28.38
N ASP A 46 -22.73 -2.52 27.44
CA ASP A 46 -24.17 -2.28 27.52
C ASP A 46 -25.00 -3.56 27.33
N LEU A 47 -24.53 -4.50 26.51
CA LEU A 47 -25.18 -5.81 26.33
C LEU A 47 -25.12 -6.63 27.61
N HIS A 48 -23.98 -6.64 28.32
CA HIS A 48 -23.82 -7.36 29.59
C HIS A 48 -24.75 -6.86 30.69
N LYS A 49 -25.17 -5.60 30.64
CA LYS A 49 -26.16 -5.02 31.58
C LYS A 49 -27.61 -5.42 31.25
N GLN A 50 -27.87 -5.94 30.05
CA GLN A 50 -29.23 -6.34 29.66
C GLN A 50 -29.53 -7.77 30.11
N LYS A 51 -30.78 -8.02 30.51
CA LYS A 51 -31.28 -9.37 30.75
C LYS A 51 -31.29 -10.14 29.43
N ILE A 52 -30.56 -11.26 29.40
CA ILE A 52 -30.51 -12.18 28.26
C ILE A 52 -31.91 -12.79 28.09
N SER A 53 -32.57 -12.42 27.00
CA SER A 53 -33.87 -12.97 26.63
C SER A 53 -34.18 -12.63 25.18
N ILE A 54 -34.73 -13.60 24.46
CA ILE A 54 -35.20 -13.42 23.08
C ILE A 54 -36.44 -12.50 23.06
N LYS A 55 -37.15 -12.35 24.19
CA LYS A 55 -38.27 -11.41 24.32
C LYS A 55 -37.80 -9.98 24.63
N ASN A 56 -36.53 -9.77 24.94
CA ASN A 56 -35.96 -8.45 25.20
C ASN A 56 -35.54 -7.79 23.87
N SER A 57 -36.40 -6.91 23.35
CA SER A 57 -36.16 -6.20 22.10
C SER A 57 -34.90 -5.31 22.13
N ARG A 58 -34.54 -4.76 23.30
CA ARG A 58 -33.32 -3.97 23.49
C ARG A 58 -32.07 -4.84 23.37
N TYR A 59 -32.10 -6.03 23.95
CA TYR A 59 -31.02 -7.02 23.83
C TYR A 59 -30.82 -7.46 22.38
N LEU A 60 -31.90 -7.81 21.67
CA LEU A 60 -31.82 -8.21 20.25
C LEU A 60 -31.31 -7.07 19.35
N ARG A 61 -31.74 -5.83 19.59
CA ARG A 61 -31.24 -4.65 18.86
C ARG A 61 -29.74 -4.44 19.10
N LEU A 62 -29.26 -4.62 20.33
CA LEU A 62 -27.84 -4.51 20.65
C LEU A 62 -27.01 -5.61 19.97
N LEU A 63 -27.49 -6.85 19.96
CA LEU A 63 -26.85 -7.95 19.23
C LEU A 63 -26.74 -7.66 17.72
N SER A 64 -27.83 -7.19 17.10
CA SER A 64 -27.82 -6.84 15.68
C SER A 64 -26.82 -5.69 15.37
N LYS A 65 -26.76 -4.67 16.24
CA LYS A 65 -25.77 -3.59 16.11
C LYS A 65 -24.33 -4.10 16.26
N LEU A 66 -24.07 -4.95 17.25
CA LEU A 66 -22.75 -5.55 17.46
C LEU A 66 -22.31 -6.36 16.23
N TYR A 67 -23.20 -7.19 15.69
CA TYR A 67 -22.94 -7.94 14.47
C TYR A 67 -22.59 -7.03 13.29
N SER A 68 -23.35 -5.94 13.09
CA SER A 68 -23.06 -4.97 12.03
C SER A 68 -21.70 -4.29 12.22
N ILE A 69 -21.31 -3.99 13.46
CA ILE A 69 -20.02 -3.37 13.78
C ILE A 69 -18.89 -4.37 13.54
N ASP A 70 -19.08 -5.64 13.88
CA ASP A 70 -18.08 -6.69 13.59
C ASP A 70 -17.82 -6.84 12.10
N GLN A 71 -18.87 -6.87 11.29
CA GLN A 71 -18.74 -6.88 9.83
C GLN A 71 -17.98 -5.64 9.32
N ARG A 72 -18.25 -4.46 9.89
CA ARG A 72 -17.54 -3.23 9.52
C ARG A 72 -16.07 -3.28 9.90
N ILE A 73 -15.75 -3.76 11.10
CA ILE A 73 -14.38 -3.92 11.59
C ILE A 73 -13.60 -4.87 10.69
N ASP A 74 -14.19 -6.01 10.34
CA ASP A 74 -13.51 -7.01 9.52
C ASP A 74 -13.34 -6.54 8.08
N GLY A 75 -14.34 -5.86 7.51
CA GLY A 75 -14.19 -5.16 6.22
C GLY A 75 -13.04 -4.16 6.23
N LEU A 76 -12.96 -3.30 7.26
CA LEU A 76 -11.87 -2.32 7.40
C LEU A 76 -10.50 -3.00 7.51
N LYS A 77 -10.38 -4.08 8.30
CA LYS A 77 -9.12 -4.86 8.40
C LYS A 77 -8.69 -5.42 7.05
N GLN A 78 -9.64 -5.98 6.29
CA GLN A 78 -9.37 -6.54 4.96
C GLN A 78 -8.91 -5.46 3.99
N THR A 79 -9.61 -4.32 3.92
CA THR A 79 -9.23 -3.17 3.07
C THR A 79 -7.83 -2.67 3.41
N ILE A 80 -7.51 -2.49 4.70
CA ILE A 80 -6.17 -2.05 5.14
C ILE A 80 -5.10 -3.07 4.72
N LYS A 81 -5.38 -4.38 4.87
CA LYS A 81 -4.47 -5.45 4.46
C LYS A 81 -4.23 -5.44 2.95
N GLN A 82 -5.28 -5.23 2.16
CA GLN A 82 -5.21 -5.17 0.70
C GLN A 82 -4.36 -3.99 0.22
N ILE A 83 -4.59 -2.79 0.77
CA ILE A 83 -3.82 -1.58 0.43
C ILE A 83 -2.34 -1.76 0.83
N LYS A 84 -2.06 -2.35 2.00
CA LYS A 84 -0.68 -2.66 2.41
C LYS A 84 0.01 -3.61 1.45
N ARG A 85 -0.68 -4.67 1.00
CA ARG A 85 -0.16 -5.63 0.02
C ARG A 85 0.12 -4.93 -1.30
N GLN A 86 -0.83 -4.17 -1.83
CA GLN A 86 -0.64 -3.40 -3.07
C GLN A 86 0.58 -2.48 -2.97
N ASN A 87 0.76 -1.78 -1.86
CA ASN A 87 1.94 -0.92 -1.65
C ASN A 87 3.26 -1.71 -1.62
N GLN A 88 3.28 -2.91 -1.04
CA GLN A 88 4.47 -3.77 -1.07
C GLN A 88 4.76 -4.26 -2.49
N PHE A 89 3.73 -4.63 -3.25
CA PHE A 89 3.89 -5.01 -4.66
C PHE A 89 4.41 -3.83 -5.49
N THR A 90 3.82 -2.64 -5.39
CA THR A 90 4.28 -1.46 -6.14
C THR A 90 5.76 -1.16 -5.86
N LYS A 91 6.21 -1.27 -4.61
CA LYS A 91 7.62 -1.05 -4.25
C LYS A 91 8.59 -2.07 -4.87
N ARG A 92 8.12 -3.28 -5.14
CA ARG A 92 8.94 -4.36 -5.72
C ARG A 92 8.98 -4.34 -7.24
N PHE A 93 8.02 -3.68 -7.88
CA PHE A 93 7.88 -3.67 -9.34
C PHE A 93 8.30 -2.35 -9.99
N ILE A 94 8.20 -1.22 -9.30
CA ILE A 94 8.54 0.11 -9.85
C ILE A 94 9.69 0.72 -9.06
N ILE A 95 10.72 1.18 -9.78
CA ILE A 95 11.88 1.83 -9.16
C ILE A 95 11.49 3.22 -8.68
N THR A 96 11.73 3.49 -7.40
CA THR A 96 11.50 4.80 -6.77
C THR A 96 12.81 5.40 -6.29
N LEU A 97 12.81 6.68 -5.92
CA LEU A 97 14.00 7.42 -5.45
C LEU A 97 14.75 6.78 -4.27
N ARG A 98 14.15 5.83 -3.54
CA ARG A 98 14.81 5.15 -2.41
C ARG A 98 15.10 3.68 -2.69
N SER A 99 14.89 3.24 -3.91
CA SER A 99 15.09 1.86 -4.33
C SER A 99 16.56 1.59 -4.59
N LYS A 100 17.02 0.42 -4.15
CA LYS A 100 18.27 -0.18 -4.59
C LYS A 100 17.96 -1.22 -5.67
N VAL A 101 18.59 -1.10 -6.83
CA VAL A 101 18.23 -1.84 -8.03
C VAL A 101 19.36 -2.79 -8.38
N LYS A 102 19.01 -4.06 -8.62
CA LYS A 102 19.91 -5.08 -9.17
C LYS A 102 19.75 -5.09 -10.68
N LEU A 103 20.83 -4.76 -11.37
CA LEU A 103 20.94 -4.79 -12.82
C LEU A 103 21.82 -5.95 -13.25
N VAL A 104 21.43 -6.65 -14.31
CA VAL A 104 22.21 -7.74 -14.91
C VAL A 104 22.53 -7.33 -16.34
N SER A 105 23.81 -7.27 -16.69
CA SER A 105 24.20 -6.96 -18.06
C SER A 105 23.78 -8.08 -19.00
N LEU A 106 23.33 -7.70 -20.20
CA LEU A 106 22.99 -8.65 -21.25
C LEU A 106 24.22 -9.11 -22.03
N ASP A 107 25.18 -8.20 -22.20
CA ASP A 107 26.39 -8.40 -23.01
C ASP A 107 27.53 -9.01 -22.19
N PHE A 108 27.54 -8.74 -20.88
CA PHE A 108 28.59 -9.18 -19.96
C PHE A 108 27.98 -9.95 -18.79
N LYS A 109 28.72 -10.92 -18.23
CA LYS A 109 28.31 -11.62 -16.98
C LYS A 109 28.55 -10.74 -15.74
N VAL A 110 28.08 -9.51 -15.77
CA VAL A 110 28.26 -8.50 -14.71
C VAL A 110 26.91 -8.19 -14.05
N VAL A 111 26.92 -8.13 -12.73
CA VAL A 111 25.78 -7.70 -11.92
C VAL A 111 26.12 -6.38 -11.25
N LEU A 112 25.28 -5.38 -11.40
CA LEU A 112 25.49 -4.04 -10.87
C LEU A 112 24.39 -3.68 -9.88
N TRP A 113 24.78 -3.17 -8.73
CA TRP A 113 23.87 -2.68 -7.69
C TRP A 113 23.91 -1.16 -7.67
N VAL A 114 22.79 -0.53 -7.98
CA VAL A 114 22.68 0.92 -8.08
C VAL A 114 21.58 1.45 -7.19
N ASP A 115 21.89 2.54 -6.50
CA ASP A 115 20.87 3.36 -5.86
C ASP A 115 20.20 4.23 -6.92
N ALA A 116 18.87 4.17 -6.99
CA ALA A 116 18.08 4.93 -7.95
C ALA A 116 18.23 6.46 -7.80
N ARG A 117 18.82 6.94 -6.69
CA ARG A 117 19.18 8.36 -6.50
C ARG A 117 20.30 8.80 -7.43
N ASN A 118 21.22 7.89 -7.73
CA ASN A 118 22.43 8.18 -8.48
C ASN A 118 22.23 8.02 -10.00
N VAL A 119 21.15 7.33 -10.40
CA VAL A 119 20.83 7.04 -11.79
C VAL A 119 19.36 7.38 -12.05
N THR A 120 19.10 8.61 -12.45
CA THR A 120 17.74 9.13 -12.69
C THR A 120 17.00 8.38 -13.80
N ASN A 121 17.72 7.83 -14.78
CA ASN A 121 17.15 7.00 -15.86
C ASN A 121 16.46 5.72 -15.37
N LEU A 122 16.72 5.29 -14.12
CA LEU A 122 16.05 4.16 -13.49
C LEU A 122 14.67 4.51 -12.93
N LEU A 123 14.38 5.78 -12.64
CA LEU A 123 13.16 6.15 -11.93
C LEU A 123 11.91 5.87 -12.78
N GLY A 124 10.93 5.20 -12.20
CA GLY A 124 9.69 4.82 -12.87
C GLY A 124 9.79 3.59 -13.77
N ARG A 125 11.01 3.06 -14.00
CA ARG A 125 11.24 1.81 -14.72
C ARG A 125 10.81 0.60 -13.90
N GLN A 126 10.47 -0.49 -14.58
CA GLN A 126 9.96 -1.70 -13.95
C GLN A 126 10.96 -2.87 -13.97
N VAL A 127 10.76 -3.83 -13.07
CA VAL A 127 11.45 -5.11 -13.13
C VAL A 127 11.16 -5.79 -14.47
N GLY A 128 12.22 -6.28 -15.12
CA GLY A 128 12.17 -6.90 -16.44
C GLY A 128 12.49 -5.96 -17.60
N GLU A 129 12.42 -4.63 -17.41
CA GLU A 129 12.81 -3.67 -18.44
C GLU A 129 14.33 -3.68 -18.68
N ILE A 130 14.69 -3.41 -19.94
CA ILE A 130 16.08 -3.23 -20.36
C ILE A 130 16.36 -1.74 -20.43
N ILE A 131 17.51 -1.34 -19.90
CA ILE A 131 18.00 0.02 -19.91
C ILE A 131 19.42 0.04 -20.44
N GLU A 132 19.81 1.15 -21.05
CA GLU A 132 21.20 1.40 -21.42
C GLU A 132 21.86 2.25 -20.35
N LEU A 133 22.98 1.77 -19.81
CA LEU A 133 23.84 2.49 -18.89
C LEU A 133 25.28 2.29 -19.31
N TYR A 134 26.06 3.38 -19.37
CA TYR A 134 27.48 3.34 -19.72
C TYR A 134 27.77 2.57 -21.02
N ASN A 135 26.94 2.77 -22.05
CA ASN A 135 27.03 2.11 -23.36
C ASN A 135 26.87 0.58 -23.33
N ALA A 136 26.26 0.02 -22.29
CA ALA A 136 25.91 -1.39 -22.21
C ALA A 136 24.45 -1.59 -21.83
N ALA A 137 23.85 -2.67 -22.32
CA ALA A 137 22.46 -3.00 -22.01
C ALA A 137 22.38 -3.80 -20.70
N PHE A 138 21.49 -3.36 -19.82
CA PHE A 138 21.22 -3.98 -18.53
C PHE A 138 19.73 -4.29 -18.38
N LYS A 139 19.42 -5.49 -17.92
CA LYS A 139 18.08 -5.87 -17.48
C LYS A 139 17.91 -5.55 -16.00
N ILE A 140 16.79 -4.92 -15.65
CA ILE A 140 16.38 -4.73 -14.26
C ILE A 140 15.88 -6.06 -13.70
N GLU A 141 16.67 -6.69 -12.84
CA GLU A 141 16.37 -8.01 -12.30
C GLU A 141 15.54 -7.93 -11.02
N ALA A 142 15.86 -6.99 -10.12
CA ALA A 142 15.17 -6.86 -8.85
C ALA A 142 15.27 -5.45 -8.25
N ILE A 143 14.30 -5.11 -7.40
CA ILE A 143 14.20 -3.84 -6.68
C ILE A 143 14.09 -4.14 -5.18
N TYR A 144 14.89 -3.44 -4.38
CA TYR A 144 14.98 -3.54 -2.92
C TYR A 144 14.65 -2.21 -2.25
#